data_AF-A0A925JUG2-F1
#
_entry.id   AF-A0A925JUG2-F1
#
_cell.length_a   1.000
_cell.length_b   1.000
_cell.length_c   1.000
_cell.angle_alpha   90.00
_cell.angle_beta   90.00
_cell.angle_gamma   90.00
#
_symmetry.space_group_name_H-M   'P 1'
#
loop_
_entity.id
_entity.type
_entity.pdbx_description
1 polymer ?
#
loop_
_entity_poly.entity_id
_entity_poly.type
_entity_poly.pdbx_seq_one_letter_code
_entity_poly.pdbx_strand_id
1 'polypeptide(L)'
;EVASRMPTYITIKDVKKRWGRGQEDVFPVSQFEKLWGDMTALSDLQSNYIVVSRFRGQQLKQVSQLDGWLRDGSAAWVNSLCDWIP
;
A
#
# COMPACT_ATOMS: atom_id res chain seq x y z
N GLU A 1 14.01 11.08 -14.15
CA GLU A 1 13.27 12.17 -14.81
C GLU A 1 11.74 12.09 -14.59
N VAL A 2 11.09 10.94 -14.76
CA VAL A 2 9.64 10.80 -14.49
C VAL A 2 9.29 11.17 -13.04
N ALA A 3 10.03 10.65 -12.05
CA ALA A 3 9.77 10.91 -10.64
C ALA A 3 9.84 12.40 -10.24
N SER A 4 10.65 13.22 -10.91
CA SER A 4 10.75 14.66 -10.59
C SER A 4 9.53 15.47 -11.05
N ARG A 5 8.71 14.91 -11.95
CA ARG A 5 7.46 15.50 -12.43
C ARG A 5 6.25 15.10 -11.56
N MET A 6 6.41 14.08 -10.72
CA MET A 6 5.36 13.63 -9.82
C MET A 6 5.36 14.46 -8.53
N PRO A 7 4.19 14.65 -7.88
CA PRO A 7 4.11 15.26 -6.55
C PRO A 7 4.99 14.54 -5.52
N THR A 8 5.32 15.23 -4.43
CA THR A 8 5.96 14.64 -3.26
C THR A 8 5.06 14.89 -2.06
N TYR A 9 4.63 13.80 -1.41
CA TYR A 9 3.86 13.87 -0.18
C TYR A 9 4.80 13.76 1.01
N ILE A 10 4.51 14.54 2.05
CA ILE A 10 5.28 14.55 3.27
C ILE A 10 4.38 14.05 4.39
N THR A 11 4.77 12.94 5.01
CA THR A 11 4.11 12.38 6.19
C THR A 11 5.02 12.53 7.40
N ILE A 12 4.50 13.14 8.47
CA ILE A 12 5.22 13.18 9.74
C ILE A 12 5.07 11.83 10.43
N LYS A 13 6.19 11.23 10.82
CA LYS A 13 6.25 9.93 11.49
C LYS A 13 7.16 9.99 12.71
N ASP A 14 6.91 9.12 13.66
CA ASP A 14 7.82 8.84 14.76
C ASP A 14 8.70 7.64 14.40
N VAL A 15 10.02 7.83 14.41
CA VAL A 15 11.00 6.77 14.14
C VAL A 15 11.80 6.45 15.38
N LYS A 16 11.84 5.16 15.71
CA LYS A 16 12.63 4.60 16.79
C LYS A 16 14.08 4.41 16.33
N LYS A 17 15.02 5.07 17.00
CA LYS A 17 16.46 4.86 16.81
C LYS A 17 17.01 4.09 17.99
N ARG A 18 17.49 2.86 17.74
CA ARG A 18 18.12 2.02 18.76
C ARG A 18 19.61 2.25 18.80
N TRP A 19 20.19 2.28 20.00
CA TRP A 19 21.62 2.45 20.22
C TRP A 19 22.06 1.82 21.55
N GLY A 20 23.38 1.79 21.77
CA GLY A 20 23.98 1.25 23.00
C GLY A 20 23.58 -0.20 23.29
N ARG A 21 23.14 -0.47 24.52
CA ARG A 21 22.71 -1.78 25.04
C ARG A 21 21.19 -1.85 25.19
N GLY A 22 20.46 -1.44 24.16
CA GLY A 22 18.99 -1.52 24.12
C GLY A 22 18.27 -0.22 24.46
N GLN A 23 18.97 0.91 24.45
CA GLN A 23 18.33 2.22 24.49
C GLN A 23 17.57 2.47 23.18
N GLU A 24 16.42 3.12 23.28
CA GLU A 24 15.59 3.51 22.16
C GLU A 24 15.11 4.95 22.36
N ASP A 25 15.47 5.80 21.41
CA ASP A 25 14.97 7.17 21.32
C ASP A 25 13.94 7.27 20.19
N VAL A 26 12.95 8.12 20.34
CA VAL A 26 11.93 8.38 19.33
C VAL A 26 12.12 9.78 18.77
N PHE A 27 12.27 9.88 17.46
CA PHE A 27 12.45 11.15 16.75
C PHE A 27 11.32 11.39 15.77
N PRO A 28 10.74 12.61 15.73
CA PRO A 28 9.86 12.99 14.66
C PRO A 28 10.68 13.14 13.37
N VAL A 29 10.20 12.55 12.29
CA VAL A 29 10.80 12.64 10.96
C VAL A 29 9.77 13.05 9.93
N SER A 30 10.24 13.71 8.88
CA SER A 30 9.47 13.91 7.65
C SER A 30 9.79 12.78 6.68
N GLN A 31 8.81 11.93 6.39
CA GLN A 31 8.93 10.90 5.36
C GLN A 31 8.41 11.45 4.03
N PHE A 32 9.26 11.44 3.00
CA PHE A 32 8.94 11.89 1.66
C PHE A 32 8.57 10.70 0.78
N GLU A 33 7.38 10.73 0.18
CA GLU A 33 6.87 9.64 -0.66
C GLU A 33 6.33 10.19 -1.99
N LYS A 34 6.39 9.34 -3.02
CA LYS A 34 5.73 9.55 -4.30
C LYS A 34 4.72 8.44 -4.51
N LEU A 35 3.51 8.78 -4.93
CA LEU A 35 2.46 7.79 -5.13
C LEU A 35 2.49 7.32 -6.59
N TRP A 36 2.56 6.01 -6.79
CA TRP A 36 2.61 5.44 -8.14
C TRP A 36 1.38 5.81 -8.98
N GLY A 37 0.22 5.97 -8.33
CA GLY A 37 -1.02 6.44 -8.97
C GLY A 37 -0.92 7.82 -9.61
N ASP A 38 -0.04 8.71 -9.13
CA ASP A 38 0.14 10.04 -9.71
C ASP A 38 0.74 10.00 -11.12
N MET A 39 1.33 8.87 -11.52
CA MET A 39 1.79 8.68 -12.90
C MET A 39 0.64 8.81 -13.90
N THR A 40 -0.59 8.50 -13.49
CA THR A 40 -1.77 8.60 -14.36
C THR A 40 -2.14 10.04 -14.73
N ALA A 41 -1.61 11.03 -14.00
CA ALA A 41 -1.80 12.44 -14.30
C ALA A 41 -0.74 13.02 -15.28
N LEU A 42 0.28 12.23 -15.65
CA LEU A 42 1.32 12.68 -16.59
C LEU A 42 0.79 12.66 -18.03
N SER A 43 0.86 13.81 -18.71
CA SER A 43 0.25 14.02 -20.03
C SER A 43 0.84 13.18 -21.18
N ASP A 44 2.07 12.73 -21.03
CA ASP A 44 2.78 11.85 -21.97
C ASP A 44 2.50 10.36 -21.75
N LEU A 45 1.77 10.00 -20.68
CA LEU A 45 1.36 8.63 -20.40
C LEU A 45 -0.12 8.41 -20.72
N GLN A 46 -0.40 7.61 -21.75
CA GLN A 46 -1.77 7.20 -22.08
C GLN A 46 -2.30 6.24 -21.00
N SER A 47 -3.08 6.80 -20.07
CA SER A 47 -3.67 6.06 -18.94
C SER A 47 -5.18 5.89 -19.14
N ASN A 48 -5.69 4.68 -18.87
CA ASN A 48 -7.11 4.35 -18.96
C ASN A 48 -7.57 3.66 -17.67
N TYR A 49 -8.87 3.74 -17.38
CA TYR A 49 -9.47 3.16 -16.18
C TYR A 49 -10.54 2.14 -16.55
N ILE A 50 -10.58 1.03 -15.82
CA ILE A 50 -11.61 0.00 -15.95
C ILE A 50 -12.17 -0.31 -14.56
N VAL A 51 -13.49 -0.38 -14.47
CA VAL A 51 -14.18 -0.80 -13.25
C VAL A 51 -14.11 -2.32 -13.15
N VAL A 52 -13.74 -2.82 -11.96
CA VAL A 52 -13.66 -4.25 -11.66
C VAL A 52 -14.45 -4.56 -10.41
N SER A 53 -14.84 -5.84 -10.27
CA SER A 53 -15.41 -6.36 -9.02
C SER A 53 -14.48 -6.09 -7.83
N ARG A 54 -15.06 -5.76 -6.67
CA ARG A 54 -14.32 -5.50 -5.43
C ARG A 54 -13.44 -6.68 -5.01
N PHE A 55 -13.86 -7.90 -5.34
CA PHE A 55 -13.09 -9.11 -5.10
C PHE A 55 -11.65 -9.01 -5.68
N ARG A 56 -11.44 -8.30 -6.80
CA ARG A 56 -10.13 -8.13 -7.45
C ARG A 56 -9.20 -7.11 -6.78
N GLY A 57 -9.59 -6.47 -5.68
CA GLY A 57 -8.79 -5.37 -5.10
C GLY A 57 -9.08 -5.02 -3.64
N GLN A 58 -9.68 -5.94 -2.87
CA GLN A 58 -9.98 -5.70 -1.46
C GLN A 58 -8.69 -5.67 -0.63
N GLN A 59 -8.38 -4.50 -0.07
CA GLN A 59 -7.21 -4.32 0.79
C GLN A 59 -7.56 -4.63 2.26
N LEU A 60 -6.72 -5.42 2.92
CA LEU A 60 -6.80 -5.74 4.34
C LEU A 60 -5.71 -4.99 5.10
N LYS A 61 -6.02 -3.76 5.49
CA LYS A 61 -5.10 -2.84 6.19
C LYS A 61 -5.15 -2.98 7.71
N GLN A 62 -6.22 -3.57 8.23
CA GLN A 62 -6.43 -3.75 9.67
C GLN A 62 -6.83 -5.19 9.97
N VAL A 63 -6.37 -5.70 11.11
CA VAL A 63 -6.65 -7.08 11.56
C VAL A 63 -8.14 -7.35 11.69
N SER A 64 -8.93 -6.34 12.11
CA SER A 64 -10.39 -6.43 12.21
C SER A 64 -11.10 -6.74 10.89
N GLN A 65 -10.44 -6.52 9.74
CA GLN A 65 -11.00 -6.80 8.42
C GLN A 65 -10.90 -8.28 8.03
N LEU A 66 -10.10 -9.08 8.74
CA LEU A 66 -9.85 -10.48 8.40
C LEU A 66 -11.10 -11.35 8.52
N ASP A 67 -11.89 -11.17 9.59
CA ASP A 67 -13.09 -11.99 9.82
C ASP A 67 -14.14 -11.78 8.72
N GLY A 68 -14.41 -10.52 8.37
CA GLY A 68 -15.32 -10.18 7.28
C GLY A 68 -14.85 -10.75 5.94
N TRP A 69 -13.57 -10.56 5.61
CA TRP A 69 -12.96 -11.05 4.37
C TRP A 69 -12.96 -12.59 4.25
N LEU A 70 -12.85 -13.29 5.38
CA LEU A 70 -12.94 -14.75 5.42
C LEU A 70 -14.39 -15.22 5.16
N ARG A 71 -15.37 -14.54 5.74
CA ARG A 71 -16.79 -14.94 5.70
C ARG A 71 -17.56 -14.49 4.47
N ASP A 72 -17.17 -13.37 3.87
CA ASP A 72 -17.87 -12.78 2.71
C ASP A 72 -17.55 -13.47 1.37
N GLY A 73 -16.73 -14.53 1.40
CA GLY A 73 -16.31 -15.32 0.24
C GLY A 73 -15.08 -14.75 -0.48
N SER A 74 -14.55 -13.60 -0.06
CA SER A 74 -13.39 -12.98 -0.70
C SER A 74 -12.13 -13.83 -0.59
N ALA A 75 -11.88 -14.41 0.59
CA ALA A 75 -10.77 -15.32 0.79
C ALA A 75 -10.84 -16.55 -0.12
N ALA A 76 -12.02 -17.17 -0.24
CA ALA A 76 -12.24 -18.33 -1.10
C ALA A 76 -12.05 -17.99 -2.59
N TRP A 77 -12.52 -16.80 -3.03
CA TRP A 77 -12.30 -16.33 -4.38
C TRP A 77 -10.81 -16.14 -4.68
N VAL A 78 -10.05 -15.45 -3.82
CA VAL A 78 -8.59 -15.31 -4.00
C VAL A 78 -7.91 -16.67 -4.04
N ASN A 79 -8.30 -17.58 -3.14
CA ASN A 79 -7.74 -18.93 -3.08
C ASN A 79 -7.94 -19.71 -4.39
N SER A 80 -9.06 -19.51 -5.07
CA SER A 80 -9.36 -20.16 -6.36
C SER A 80 -8.51 -19.67 -7.54
N LEU A 81 -7.83 -18.52 -7.40
CA LEU A 81 -6.97 -17.96 -8.43
C LEU A 81 -5.51 -18.41 -8.32
N CYS A 82 -5.13 -19.04 -7.20
CA CYS A 82 -3.75 -19.42 -6.92
C CYS A 82 -3.48 -20.85 -7.37
N ASP A 83 -2.34 -21.05 -8.03
CA ASP A 83 -1.78 -22.38 -8.31
C ASP A 83 -1.00 -22.87 -7.08
N TRP A 84 -1.72 -23.39 -6.08
CA TRP A 84 -1.08 -23.95 -4.88
C TRP A 84 -0.33 -25.22 -5.24
N ILE A 85 0.99 -25.19 -5.06
CA ILE A 85 1.83 -26.39 -5.13
C ILE A 85 1.76 -27.08 -3.75
N PRO A 86 1.68 -28.43 -3.69
CA PRO A 86 1.71 -29.19 -2.43
C PRO A 86 2.94 -28.90 -1.55
#